data_AF-A0A845ZDS1-F1
#
_entry.id   AF-A0A845ZDS1-F1
#
_cell.length_a   1.000
_cell.length_b   1.000
_cell.length_c   1.000
_cell.angle_alpha   90.00
_cell.angle_beta   90.00
_cell.angle_gamma   90.00
#
_symmetry.space_group_name_H-M   'P 1'
#
loop_
_entity.id
_entity.type
_entity.pdbx_description
1 polymer ?
#
loop_
_entity_poly.entity_id
_entity_poly.type
_entity_poly.pdbx_seq_one_letter_code
_entity_poly.pdbx_strand_id
1 'polypeptide(L)'
;MNITLKLLDCTRSKHNLTLLYQYDEITFTTTLWYSTVDFHQLESDYSQEYMEKIYFHILLFHGLKILSLKPTHLDLGKYGKYWTNNLQKLWEVSVEQCLGQWRYETGNLDYQGAEIIHQDVTTMKREAVTLVPESTSLLLCNGGGKDSLLMARLLDDNSLPFDSFSINLHTHANPEKLFEMHEQHLYKLQNPPPKIHRQYIIESFLNSPAAKLHGVEGVEVSEIRNYEDLPLAYGIFLLKDYGKNTKYTISEG
;
A
#
# COMPACT_ATOMS: atom_id res chain seq x y z
N MET A 1 -4.39 3.16 28.92
CA MET A 1 -4.97 1.85 28.56
C MET A 1 -4.13 1.31 27.42
N ASN A 2 -3.65 0.07 27.51
CA ASN A 2 -2.85 -0.53 26.43
C ASN A 2 -3.81 -0.99 25.33
N ILE A 3 -3.97 -0.15 24.31
CA ILE A 3 -4.76 -0.43 23.11
C ILE A 3 -3.84 -1.07 22.08
N THR A 4 -4.25 -2.21 21.53
CA THR A 4 -3.42 -2.99 20.60
C THR A 4 -4.11 -3.14 19.25
N LEU A 5 -3.38 -2.76 18.19
CA LEU A 5 -3.68 -3.14 16.81
C LEU A 5 -2.90 -4.42 16.48
N LYS A 6 -3.58 -5.46 16.01
CA LYS A 6 -2.98 -6.73 15.61
C LYS A 6 -3.12 -6.95 14.10
N LEU A 7 -2.03 -7.34 13.47
CA LEU A 7 -2.01 -7.85 12.10
C LEU A 7 -2.33 -9.35 12.12
N LEU A 8 -3.58 -9.72 11.86
CA LEU A 8 -4.04 -11.10 12.04
C LEU A 8 -3.65 -11.99 10.86
N ASP A 9 -4.08 -11.63 9.66
CA ASP A 9 -3.87 -12.48 8.49
C ASP A 9 -3.92 -11.72 7.16
N CYS A 10 -3.37 -12.36 6.13
CA CYS A 10 -3.51 -11.99 4.74
C CYS A 10 -3.85 -13.26 3.96
N THR A 11 -5.10 -13.38 3.55
CA THR A 11 -5.54 -14.48 2.67
C THR A 11 -5.56 -14.02 1.24
N ARG A 12 -5.47 -14.96 0.29
CA ARG A 12 -5.43 -14.67 -1.14
C ARG A 12 -6.27 -15.66 -1.92
N SER A 13 -6.82 -15.16 -3.01
CA SER A 13 -7.30 -15.95 -4.13
C SER A 13 -6.50 -15.56 -5.38
N LYS A 14 -6.89 -16.07 -6.55
CA LYS A 14 -6.22 -15.75 -7.82
C LYS A 14 -6.04 -14.24 -8.03
N HIS A 15 -7.09 -13.44 -7.80
CA HIS A 15 -7.12 -12.02 -8.17
C HIS A 15 -7.38 -11.07 -7.00
N ASN A 16 -7.35 -11.55 -5.75
CA ASN A 16 -7.50 -10.67 -4.60
C ASN A 16 -6.70 -11.10 -3.38
N LEU A 17 -6.41 -10.10 -2.53
CA LEU A 17 -5.90 -10.24 -1.18
C LEU A 17 -6.96 -9.77 -0.19
N THR A 18 -7.14 -10.48 0.92
CA THR A 18 -7.95 -10.02 2.05
C THR A 18 -7.06 -9.88 3.28
N LEU A 19 -6.89 -8.64 3.71
CA LEU A 19 -6.11 -8.20 4.86
C LEU A 19 -7.01 -8.14 6.08
N LEU A 20 -6.60 -8.77 7.17
CA LEU A 20 -7.38 -8.88 8.40
C LEU A 20 -6.63 -8.23 9.57
N TYR A 21 -7.31 -7.31 10.25
CA TYR A 21 -6.79 -6.56 11.39
C TYR A 21 -7.72 -6.72 12.58
N GLN A 22 -7.16 -6.63 13.78
CA GLN A 22 -7.94 -6.51 15.02
C GLN A 22 -7.47 -5.31 15.82
N TYR A 23 -8.39 -4.46 16.22
CA TYR A 23 -8.17 -3.37 17.15
C TYR A 23 -9.03 -3.65 18.39
N ASP A 24 -8.38 -4.03 19.50
CA ASP A 24 -9.04 -4.58 20.68
C ASP A 24 -10.03 -5.72 20.33
N GLU A 25 -11.34 -5.50 20.48
CA GLU A 25 -12.39 -6.49 20.16
C GLU A 25 -12.98 -6.32 18.76
N ILE A 26 -12.63 -5.24 18.04
CA ILE A 26 -13.16 -4.93 16.72
C ILE A 26 -12.23 -5.48 15.64
N THR A 27 -12.83 -6.07 14.61
CA THR A 27 -12.09 -6.60 13.46
C THR A 27 -12.34 -5.74 12.22
N PHE A 28 -11.26 -5.45 11.48
CA PHE A 28 -11.33 -4.76 10.20
C PHE A 28 -10.82 -5.63 9.07
N THR A 29 -11.39 -5.44 7.89
CA THR A 29 -10.93 -6.08 6.66
C THR A 29 -10.61 -5.03 5.61
N THR A 30 -9.61 -5.33 4.79
CA THR A 30 -9.36 -4.64 3.52
C THR A 30 -9.17 -5.70 2.44
N THR A 31 -10.03 -5.72 1.44
CA THR A 31 -9.91 -6.60 0.28
C THR A 31 -9.41 -5.80 -0.92
N LEU A 32 -8.29 -6.24 -1.49
CA LEU A 32 -7.65 -5.66 -2.66
C LEU A 32 -7.91 -6.57 -3.85
N TRP A 33 -8.63 -6.11 -4.87
CA TRP A 33 -8.84 -6.85 -6.12
C TRP A 33 -7.95 -6.27 -7.21
N TYR A 34 -7.29 -7.14 -7.97
CA TYR A 34 -6.42 -6.74 -9.06
C TYR A 34 -6.96 -7.30 -10.38
N SER A 35 -7.08 -6.46 -11.41
CA SER A 35 -7.63 -6.88 -12.70
C SER A 35 -6.73 -7.86 -13.47
N THR A 36 -5.43 -7.87 -13.16
CA THR A 36 -4.39 -8.51 -14.01
C THR A 36 -3.38 -9.32 -13.22
N VAL A 37 -3.40 -9.28 -11.89
CA VAL A 37 -2.45 -10.01 -11.04
C VAL A 37 -3.01 -11.39 -10.71
N ASP A 38 -2.21 -12.43 -10.92
CA ASP A 38 -2.49 -13.80 -10.48
C ASP A 38 -1.57 -14.18 -9.31
N PHE A 39 -2.09 -14.18 -8.09
CA PHE A 39 -1.30 -14.50 -6.89
C PHE A 39 -0.85 -15.96 -6.82
N HIS A 40 -1.60 -16.89 -7.40
CA HIS A 40 -1.18 -18.29 -7.42
C HIS A 40 -0.03 -18.49 -8.40
N GLN A 41 -0.06 -17.80 -9.55
CA GLN A 41 1.06 -17.79 -10.48
C GLN A 41 2.30 -17.17 -9.84
N LEU A 42 2.17 -16.02 -9.16
CA LEU A 42 3.28 -15.38 -8.46
C LEU A 42 3.89 -16.28 -7.36
N GLU A 43 3.06 -17.03 -6.62
CA GLU A 43 3.54 -18.01 -5.64
C GLU A 43 4.29 -19.18 -6.30
N SER A 44 3.88 -19.59 -7.51
CA SER A 44 4.60 -20.59 -8.31
C SER A 44 5.93 -20.06 -8.82
N ASP A 45 5.98 -18.79 -9.25
CA ASP A 45 7.16 -18.18 -9.87
C ASP A 45 8.22 -17.80 -8.83
N TYR A 46 7.79 -17.32 -7.65
CA TYR A 46 8.68 -16.73 -6.65
C TYR A 46 8.70 -17.46 -5.30
N SER A 47 7.99 -18.58 -5.17
CA SER A 47 7.70 -19.30 -3.91
C SER A 47 6.70 -18.60 -2.99
N GLN A 48 5.95 -19.42 -2.26
CA GLN A 48 5.01 -18.95 -1.24
C GLN A 48 5.69 -18.17 -0.11
N GLU A 49 6.90 -18.56 0.31
CA GLU A 49 7.60 -17.89 1.41
C GLU A 49 8.01 -16.45 1.03
N TYR A 50 8.47 -16.25 -0.20
CA TYR A 50 8.77 -14.91 -0.68
C TYR A 50 7.50 -14.07 -0.81
N MET A 51 6.44 -14.64 -1.38
CA MET A 51 5.17 -13.91 -1.53
C MET A 51 4.55 -13.56 -0.16
N GLU A 52 4.72 -14.39 0.86
CA GLU A 52 4.29 -14.07 2.24
C GLU A 52 4.98 -12.81 2.78
N LYS A 53 6.24 -12.55 2.40
CA LYS A 53 6.94 -11.30 2.72
C LYS A 53 6.24 -10.11 2.06
N ILE A 54 5.91 -10.21 0.77
CA ILE A 54 5.20 -9.14 0.04
C ILE A 54 3.82 -8.89 0.65
N TYR A 55 3.07 -9.96 0.95
CA TYR A 55 1.76 -9.88 1.60
C TYR A 55 1.83 -9.22 2.96
N PHE A 56 2.88 -9.50 3.74
CA PHE A 56 3.11 -8.82 5.01
C PHE A 56 3.32 -7.31 4.83
N HIS A 57 4.12 -6.87 3.85
CA HIS A 57 4.31 -5.43 3.61
C HIS A 57 2.98 -4.76 3.22
N ILE A 58 2.19 -5.42 2.36
CA ILE A 58 0.85 -4.95 1.98
C ILE A 58 -0.05 -4.84 3.23
N LEU A 59 -0.11 -5.89 4.07
CA LEU A 59 -0.87 -5.91 5.32
C LEU A 59 -0.43 -4.79 6.27
N LEU A 60 0.86 -4.65 6.51
CA LEU A 60 1.42 -3.63 7.39
C LEU A 60 1.06 -2.21 6.94
N PHE A 61 1.32 -1.88 5.67
CA PHE A 61 1.16 -0.52 5.17
C PHE A 61 -0.31 -0.13 4.92
N HIS A 62 -1.18 -1.06 4.53
CA HIS A 62 -2.62 -0.79 4.52
C HIS A 62 -3.18 -0.59 5.95
N GLY A 63 -2.53 -1.16 6.96
CA GLY A 63 -2.88 -0.96 8.37
C GLY A 63 -2.60 0.43 8.92
N LEU A 64 -1.78 1.25 8.24
CA LEU A 64 -1.41 2.61 8.70
C LEU A 64 -2.62 3.47 9.04
N LYS A 65 -3.70 3.36 8.25
CA LYS A 65 -4.93 4.13 8.49
C LYS A 65 -5.59 3.83 9.84
N ILE A 66 -5.44 2.61 10.34
CA ILE A 66 -6.02 2.20 11.62
C ILE A 66 -5.26 2.84 12.80
N LEU A 67 -4.03 3.34 12.58
CA LEU A 67 -3.29 4.12 13.57
C LEU A 67 -3.99 5.45 13.93
N SER A 68 -4.92 5.92 13.11
CA SER A 68 -5.79 7.05 13.46
C SER A 68 -6.66 6.79 14.70
N LEU A 69 -6.85 5.52 15.10
CA LEU A 69 -7.47 5.15 16.36
C LEU A 69 -6.53 5.26 17.56
N LYS A 70 -5.27 5.70 17.36
CA LYS A 70 -4.24 5.85 18.39
C LYS A 70 -3.94 4.57 19.19
N PRO A 71 -3.75 3.39 18.54
CA PRO A 71 -3.25 2.24 19.27
C PRO A 71 -1.89 2.57 19.89
N THR A 72 -1.70 2.08 21.11
CA THR A 72 -0.41 2.19 21.82
C THR A 72 0.59 1.15 21.34
N HIS A 73 0.09 0.00 20.87
CA HIS A 73 0.91 -1.12 20.43
C HIS A 73 0.44 -1.67 19.08
N LEU A 74 1.39 -2.14 18.27
CA LEU A 74 1.16 -2.86 17.02
C LEU A 74 1.77 -4.26 17.12
N ASP A 75 0.93 -5.27 17.22
CA ASP A 75 1.31 -6.68 17.23
C ASP A 75 1.37 -7.22 15.79
N LEU A 76 2.57 -7.63 15.37
CA LEU A 76 2.80 -8.16 14.01
C LEU A 76 2.30 -9.61 13.82
N GLY A 77 1.87 -10.26 14.91
CA GLY A 77 1.41 -11.64 14.89
C GLY A 77 2.45 -12.61 14.30
N LYS A 78 1.97 -13.53 13.46
CA LYS A 78 2.83 -14.52 12.78
C LYS A 78 3.85 -13.91 11.81
N TYR A 79 3.68 -12.63 11.44
CA TYR A 79 4.54 -11.95 10.50
C TYR A 79 5.73 -11.23 11.14
N GLY A 80 5.86 -11.24 12.47
CA GLY A 80 7.01 -10.64 13.17
C GLY A 80 8.36 -11.15 12.65
N LYS A 81 8.40 -12.37 12.09
CA LYS A 81 9.57 -12.95 11.41
C LYS A 81 10.09 -12.13 10.21
N TYR A 82 9.26 -11.30 9.60
CA TYR A 82 9.62 -10.43 8.49
C TYR A 82 9.98 -9.01 8.92
N TRP A 83 9.91 -8.71 10.22
CA TRP A 83 10.33 -7.42 10.75
C TRP A 83 11.86 -7.29 10.75
N THR A 84 12.35 -6.13 10.32
CA THR A 84 13.78 -5.88 10.18
C THR A 84 14.07 -4.42 10.54
N ASN A 85 15.28 -4.10 10.99
CA ASN A 85 15.69 -2.70 11.28
C ASN A 85 15.46 -1.77 10.08
N ASN A 86 15.58 -2.33 8.88
CA ASN A 86 15.39 -1.65 7.62
C ASN A 86 13.92 -1.33 7.34
N LEU A 87 13.03 -2.29 7.63
CA LEU A 87 11.58 -2.08 7.55
C LEU A 87 11.09 -1.16 8.68
N GLN A 88 11.68 -1.26 9.88
CA GLN A 88 11.39 -0.36 10.99
C GLN A 88 11.65 1.10 10.62
N LYS A 89 12.82 1.42 10.04
CA LYS A 89 13.12 2.78 9.59
C LYS A 89 12.11 3.29 8.56
N LEU A 90 11.74 2.43 7.60
CA LEU A 90 10.72 2.79 6.61
C LEU A 90 9.38 3.04 7.29
N TRP A 91 8.97 2.15 8.21
CA TRP A 91 7.74 2.27 8.97
C TRP A 91 7.68 3.55 9.82
N GLU A 92 8.75 3.91 10.52
CA GLU A 92 8.81 5.13 11.33
C GLU A 92 8.60 6.38 10.46
N VAL A 93 9.30 6.48 9.32
CA VAL A 93 9.10 7.56 8.35
C VAL A 93 7.69 7.55 7.80
N SER A 94 7.18 6.36 7.46
CA SER A 94 5.81 6.18 6.98
C SER A 94 4.78 6.69 7.96
N VAL A 95 4.85 6.30 9.23
CA VAL A 95 3.94 6.76 10.29
C VAL A 95 4.02 8.27 10.44
N GLU A 96 5.23 8.83 10.50
CA GLU A 96 5.42 10.27 10.67
C GLU A 96 4.80 11.07 9.52
N GLN A 97 5.12 10.71 8.28
CA GLN A 97 4.72 11.46 7.09
C GLN A 97 3.23 11.24 6.77
N CYS A 98 2.73 10.02 6.93
CA CYS A 98 1.36 9.68 6.56
C CYS A 98 0.32 10.15 7.59
N LEU A 99 0.67 10.18 8.88
CA LEU A 99 -0.23 10.69 9.90
C LEU A 99 -0.07 12.19 10.12
N GLY A 100 0.87 12.86 9.45
CA GLY A 100 1.16 14.29 9.65
C GLY A 100 -0.07 15.19 9.57
N GLN A 101 -0.85 15.06 8.49
CA GLN A 101 -2.08 15.84 8.30
C GLN A 101 -3.12 15.52 9.37
N TRP A 102 -3.38 14.25 9.65
CA TRP A 102 -4.33 13.87 10.68
C TRP A 102 -3.94 14.37 12.07
N ARG A 103 -2.66 14.29 12.44
CA ARG A 103 -2.16 14.81 13.73
C ARG A 103 -2.46 16.29 13.85
N TYR A 104 -2.30 17.05 12.76
CA TYR A 104 -2.62 18.45 12.70
C TYR A 104 -4.14 18.72 12.81
N GLU A 105 -4.95 18.05 11.99
CA GLU A 105 -6.40 18.25 11.93
C GLU A 105 -7.13 17.83 13.22
N THR A 106 -6.61 16.83 13.92
CA THR A 106 -7.23 16.28 15.14
C THR A 106 -6.59 16.75 16.45
N GLY A 107 -5.56 17.61 16.38
CA GLY A 107 -4.84 18.09 17.56
C GLY A 107 -3.94 17.06 18.26
N ASN A 108 -3.74 15.88 17.67
CA ASN A 108 -2.94 14.78 18.21
C ASN A 108 -1.45 14.88 17.82
N LEU A 109 -0.85 16.06 18.01
CA LEU A 109 0.53 16.35 17.58
C LEU A 109 1.60 15.51 18.32
N ASP A 110 1.27 15.01 19.51
CA ASP A 110 2.14 14.19 20.35
C ASP A 110 2.17 12.72 19.95
N TYR A 111 1.19 12.22 19.20
CA TYR A 111 1.14 10.83 18.77
C TYR A 111 2.26 10.52 17.76
N GLN A 112 3.15 9.59 18.12
CA GLN A 112 4.29 9.15 17.30
C GLN A 112 4.07 7.80 16.61
N GLY A 113 2.87 7.22 16.73
CA GLY A 113 2.58 5.85 16.31
C GLY A 113 2.57 4.85 17.46
N ALA A 114 2.36 3.59 17.10
CA ALA A 114 2.29 2.47 18.03
C ALA A 114 3.65 1.82 18.23
N GLU A 115 3.95 1.41 19.46
CA GLU A 115 5.11 0.58 19.77
C GLU A 115 4.95 -0.82 19.15
N ILE A 116 5.97 -1.32 18.46
CA ILE A 116 5.90 -2.61 17.80
C ILE A 116 6.08 -3.72 18.84
N ILE A 117 5.08 -4.59 18.98
CA ILE A 117 5.23 -5.87 19.68
C ILE A 117 5.64 -6.90 18.64
N HIS A 118 6.88 -7.36 18.73
CA HIS A 118 7.36 -8.50 17.98
C HIS A 118 8.27 -9.38 18.84
N GLN A 119 8.35 -10.66 18.52
CA GLN A 119 9.42 -11.50 19.04
C GLN A 119 10.72 -11.06 18.36
N ASP A 120 11.82 -10.94 19.11
CA ASP A 120 13.15 -10.69 18.53
C ASP A 120 13.48 -11.81 17.56
N VAL A 121 13.29 -11.56 16.26
CA VAL A 121 13.61 -12.56 15.24
C VAL A 121 15.05 -12.33 14.82
N THR A 122 15.92 -13.04 15.53
CA THR A 122 17.28 -13.36 15.10
C THR A 122 17.32 -13.60 13.60
N THR A 123 18.21 -12.86 12.94
CA THR A 123 18.69 -13.00 11.55
C THR A 123 18.28 -14.30 10.86
N MET A 124 17.08 -14.34 10.28
CA MET A 124 16.72 -15.42 9.37
C MET A 124 17.62 -15.35 8.15
N LYS A 125 18.19 -16.50 7.78
CA LYS A 125 18.99 -16.65 6.56
C LYS A 125 18.06 -16.38 5.38
N ARG A 126 18.31 -15.29 4.65
CA ARG A 126 17.47 -14.90 3.52
C ARG A 126 17.97 -15.62 2.29
N GLU A 127 17.12 -16.42 1.69
CA GLU A 127 17.37 -16.93 0.35
C GLU A 127 17.20 -15.78 -0.65
N ALA A 128 18.21 -15.58 -1.49
CA ALA A 128 18.14 -14.59 -2.55
C ALA A 128 17.16 -15.10 -3.61
N VAL A 129 16.14 -14.31 -3.92
CA VAL A 129 15.26 -14.59 -5.05
C VAL A 129 15.93 -14.05 -6.31
N THR A 130 16.05 -14.89 -7.32
CA THR A 130 16.52 -14.45 -8.63
C THR A 130 15.35 -13.76 -9.32
N LEU A 131 15.47 -12.45 -9.51
CA LEU A 131 14.56 -11.70 -10.36
C LEU A 131 14.93 -11.99 -11.80
N VAL A 132 13.98 -12.47 -12.60
CA VAL A 132 14.15 -12.57 -14.05
C VAL A 132 13.89 -11.18 -14.64
N PRO A 133 14.90 -10.48 -15.17
CA PRO A 133 14.70 -9.16 -15.75
C PRO A 133 13.98 -9.36 -17.09
N GLU A 134 12.67 -9.12 -17.11
CA GLU A 134 11.95 -8.91 -18.35
C GLU A 134 12.07 -7.43 -18.76
N SER A 135 11.72 -7.10 -20.01
CA SER A 135 11.51 -5.71 -20.42
C SER A 135 10.27 -5.17 -19.69
N THR A 136 10.43 -4.82 -18.42
CA THR A 136 9.35 -4.23 -17.63
C THR A 136 9.05 -2.86 -18.21
N SER A 137 7.85 -2.71 -18.76
CA SER A 137 7.28 -1.41 -19.13
C SER A 137 7.30 -0.50 -17.91
N LEU A 138 7.54 0.80 -18.12
CA LEU A 138 7.34 1.79 -17.05
C LEU A 138 5.88 1.69 -16.58
N LEU A 139 5.64 1.69 -15.27
CA LEU A 139 4.28 1.70 -14.74
C LEU A 139 3.91 3.11 -14.30
N LEU A 140 3.02 3.75 -15.06
CA LEU A 140 2.47 5.06 -14.71
C LEU A 140 1.30 4.89 -13.75
N CYS A 141 1.40 5.48 -12.56
CA CYS A 141 0.29 5.53 -11.63
C CYS A 141 -0.66 6.67 -12.03
N ASN A 142 -1.89 6.30 -12.40
CA ASN A 142 -2.90 7.19 -12.93
C ASN A 142 -4.06 7.36 -11.95
N GLY A 143 -4.08 8.52 -11.27
CA GLY A 143 -5.19 8.94 -10.41
C GLY A 143 -6.24 9.80 -11.12
N GLY A 144 -6.17 9.95 -12.45
CA GLY A 144 -7.06 10.82 -13.22
C GLY A 144 -6.85 12.33 -13.03
N GLY A 145 -5.89 12.71 -12.19
CA GLY A 145 -5.53 14.10 -11.92
C GLY A 145 -4.65 14.73 -13.00
N LYS A 146 -4.47 16.05 -12.92
CA LYS A 146 -3.63 16.81 -13.86
C LYS A 146 -2.17 16.34 -13.88
N ASP A 147 -1.67 15.87 -12.73
CA ASP A 147 -0.25 15.52 -12.56
C ASP A 147 0.06 14.16 -13.20
N SER A 148 -0.83 13.16 -13.04
CA SER A 148 -0.71 11.88 -13.75
C SER A 148 -0.93 12.05 -15.25
N LEU A 149 -1.83 12.94 -15.67
CA LEU A 149 -2.01 13.31 -17.08
C LEU A 149 -0.75 13.94 -17.68
N LEU A 150 -0.14 14.92 -16.98
CA LEU A 150 1.10 15.56 -17.43
C LEU A 150 2.22 14.53 -17.58
N MET A 151 2.36 13.61 -16.61
CA MET A 151 3.34 12.53 -16.69
C MET A 151 3.08 11.59 -17.87
N ALA A 152 1.83 11.17 -18.09
CA ALA A 152 1.45 10.35 -19.25
C ALA A 152 1.85 11.04 -20.57
N ARG A 153 1.59 12.35 -20.65
CA ARG A 153 1.90 13.15 -21.83
C ARG A 153 3.40 13.27 -22.07
N LEU A 154 4.19 13.49 -21.01
CA LEU A 154 5.65 13.54 -21.12
C LEU A 154 6.24 12.20 -21.60
N LEU A 155 5.72 11.07 -21.12
CA LEU A 155 6.15 9.75 -21.59
C LEU A 155 5.78 9.54 -23.07
N ASP A 156 4.56 9.90 -23.47
CA ASP A 156 4.07 9.81 -24.84
C ASP A 156 4.87 10.70 -25.82
N ASP A 157 5.07 11.98 -25.49
CA ASP A 157 5.80 12.95 -26.32
C ASP A 157 7.28 12.54 -26.50
N ASN A 158 7.83 11.73 -25.58
CA ASN A 158 9.19 11.18 -25.67
C ASN A 158 9.24 9.73 -26.16
N SER A 159 8.13 9.16 -26.62
CA SER A 159 8.03 7.78 -27.11
C SER A 159 8.54 6.73 -26.11
N LEU A 160 8.37 6.98 -24.81
CA LEU A 160 8.73 6.03 -23.75
C LEU A 160 7.53 5.10 -23.49
N PRO A 161 7.65 3.79 -23.72
CA PRO A 161 6.54 2.86 -23.51
C PRO A 161 6.24 2.72 -22.02
N PHE A 162 4.95 2.78 -21.67
CA PHE A 162 4.47 2.60 -20.30
C PHE A 162 3.13 1.88 -20.29
N ASP A 163 2.88 1.14 -19.20
CA ASP A 163 1.56 0.66 -18.81
C ASP A 163 0.97 1.61 -17.76
N SER A 164 -0.36 1.63 -17.63
CA SER A 164 -1.04 2.47 -16.62
C SER A 164 -1.52 1.62 -15.45
N PHE A 165 -1.46 2.16 -14.24
CA PHE A 165 -2.06 1.57 -13.04
C PHE A 165 -2.98 2.56 -12.34
N SER A 166 -4.24 2.18 -12.15
CA SER A 166 -5.25 3.00 -11.50
C SER A 166 -5.78 2.28 -10.26
N ILE A 167 -5.98 3.01 -9.18
CA ILE A 167 -6.60 2.50 -7.95
C ILE A 167 -7.97 3.15 -7.79
N ASN A 168 -8.93 2.38 -7.31
CA ASN A 168 -10.24 2.89 -6.92
C ASN A 168 -10.66 2.31 -5.57
N LEU A 169 -10.99 3.20 -4.65
CA LEU A 169 -11.60 2.85 -3.38
C LEU A 169 -13.11 2.71 -3.58
N HIS A 170 -13.68 1.59 -3.14
CA HIS A 170 -15.10 1.27 -3.29
C HIS A 170 -15.97 2.08 -2.29
N THR A 171 -15.73 3.39 -2.18
CA THR A 171 -16.54 4.39 -1.48
C THR A 171 -17.48 5.13 -2.44
N HIS A 172 -17.25 5.03 -3.75
CA HIS A 172 -18.06 5.69 -4.78
C HIS A 172 -19.19 4.80 -5.31
N ALA A 173 -20.34 5.43 -5.62
CA ALA A 173 -21.55 4.75 -6.09
C ALA A 173 -21.40 4.02 -7.44
N ASN A 174 -20.34 4.27 -8.22
CA ASN A 174 -20.02 3.53 -9.44
C ASN A 174 -18.49 3.50 -9.68
N PRO A 175 -17.78 2.43 -9.26
CA PRO A 175 -16.33 2.34 -9.40
C PRO A 175 -15.85 2.28 -10.86
N GLU A 176 -16.64 1.68 -11.77
CA GLU A 176 -16.27 1.63 -13.19
C GLU A 176 -16.25 3.01 -13.83
N LYS A 177 -17.23 3.85 -13.49
CA LYS A 177 -17.28 5.23 -14.01
C LYS A 177 -16.05 6.05 -13.60
N LEU A 178 -15.51 5.83 -12.41
CA LEU A 178 -14.30 6.53 -11.97
C LEU A 178 -13.07 6.07 -12.76
N PHE A 179 -12.92 4.77 -13.02
CA PHE A 179 -11.86 4.26 -13.90
C PHE A 179 -11.98 4.83 -15.31
N GLU A 180 -13.19 4.86 -15.89
CA GLU A 180 -13.42 5.48 -17.20
C GLU A 180 -12.99 6.96 -17.20
N MET A 181 -13.32 7.71 -16.14
CA MET A 181 -12.90 9.11 -16.00
C MET A 181 -11.39 9.27 -15.87
N HIS A 182 -10.71 8.36 -15.14
CA HIS A 182 -9.26 8.36 -15.00
C HIS A 182 -8.57 7.97 -16.31
N GLU A 183 -9.16 7.09 -17.11
CA GLU A 183 -8.48 6.46 -18.25
C GLU A 183 -8.77 7.17 -19.58
N GLN A 184 -9.89 7.90 -19.70
CA GLN A 184 -10.31 8.54 -20.96
C GLN A 184 -9.23 9.41 -21.62
N HIS A 185 -8.32 10.00 -20.83
CA HIS A 185 -7.27 10.85 -21.36
C HIS A 185 -6.09 10.06 -21.92
N LEU A 186 -5.84 8.84 -21.41
CA LEU A 186 -4.79 7.96 -21.89
C LEU A 186 -5.06 7.54 -23.34
N TYR A 187 -6.33 7.32 -23.69
CA TYR A 187 -6.73 7.00 -25.06
C TYR A 187 -6.60 8.18 -26.05
N LYS A 188 -6.26 9.39 -25.57
CA LYS A 188 -6.02 10.58 -26.41
C LYS A 188 -4.53 10.81 -26.69
N LEU A 189 -3.65 9.98 -26.14
CA LEU A 189 -2.21 10.01 -26.40
C LEU A 189 -1.92 9.50 -27.82
N GLN A 190 -0.76 9.88 -28.37
CA GLN A 190 -0.31 9.40 -29.67
C GLN A 190 0.01 7.90 -29.61
N ASN A 191 0.61 7.46 -28.51
CA ASN A 191 0.96 6.08 -28.19
C ASN A 191 0.31 5.70 -26.85
N PRO A 192 -0.98 5.33 -26.83
CA PRO A 192 -1.66 4.94 -25.61
C PRO A 192 -1.03 3.70 -24.97
N PRO A 193 -1.08 3.55 -23.63
CA PRO A 193 -0.48 2.41 -22.93
C PRO A 193 -1.11 1.09 -23.41
N PRO A 194 -0.32 0.02 -23.65
CA PRO A 194 -0.85 -1.24 -24.15
C PRO A 194 -1.60 -2.03 -23.08
N LYS A 195 -1.32 -1.78 -21.78
CA LYS A 195 -2.07 -2.36 -20.67
C LYS A 195 -2.51 -1.28 -19.68
N ILE A 196 -3.71 -1.49 -19.14
CA ILE A 196 -4.27 -0.71 -18.04
C ILE A 196 -4.60 -1.66 -16.89
N HIS A 197 -3.85 -1.53 -15.82
CA HIS A 197 -3.98 -2.28 -14.57
C HIS A 197 -4.91 -1.52 -13.63
N ARG A 198 -5.83 -2.25 -12.99
CA ARG A 198 -6.79 -1.68 -12.04
C ARG A 198 -6.71 -2.39 -10.71
N GLN A 199 -6.79 -1.63 -9.63
CA GLN A 199 -6.96 -2.15 -8.28
C GLN A 199 -8.24 -1.60 -7.65
N TYR A 200 -9.09 -2.49 -7.15
CA TYR A 200 -10.27 -2.13 -6.38
C TYR A 200 -10.00 -2.39 -4.90
N ILE A 201 -10.28 -1.42 -4.05
CA ILE A 201 -10.09 -1.53 -2.60
C ILE A 201 -11.45 -1.47 -1.93
N ILE A 202 -11.80 -2.54 -1.22
CA ILE A 202 -13.01 -2.61 -0.39
C ILE A 202 -12.56 -2.73 1.06
N GLU A 203 -13.04 -1.85 1.95
CA GLU A 203 -12.62 -1.88 3.34
C GLU A 203 -13.74 -1.60 4.33
N SER A 204 -13.66 -2.22 5.51
CA SER A 204 -14.65 -2.04 6.57
C SER A 204 -14.30 -0.91 7.54
N PHE A 205 -13.04 -0.47 7.60
CA PHE A 205 -12.57 0.52 8.57
C PHE A 205 -13.22 1.90 8.36
N LEU A 206 -13.19 2.42 7.13
CA LEU A 206 -13.71 3.76 6.81
C LEU A 206 -15.23 3.92 7.03
N ASN A 207 -15.98 2.82 7.03
CA ASN A 207 -17.42 2.84 7.29
C ASN A 207 -17.76 2.39 8.72
N SER A 208 -16.75 2.18 9.58
CA SER A 208 -16.95 1.67 10.93
C SER A 208 -17.24 2.79 11.94
N PRO A 209 -18.06 2.52 12.98
CA PRO A 209 -18.23 3.44 14.09
C PRO A 209 -17.08 3.37 15.11
N ALA A 210 -15.94 2.75 14.77
CA ALA A 210 -14.90 2.37 15.73
C ALA A 210 -14.32 3.58 16.48
N ALA A 211 -14.03 4.68 15.79
CA ALA A 211 -13.55 5.91 16.44
C ALA A 211 -14.52 6.41 17.52
N LYS A 212 -15.82 6.42 17.22
CA LYS A 212 -16.87 6.80 18.16
C LYS A 212 -17.01 5.82 19.32
N LEU A 213 -16.98 4.51 19.04
CA LEU A 213 -17.11 3.47 20.06
C LEU A 213 -15.94 3.46 21.05
N HIS A 214 -14.76 3.87 20.62
CA HIS A 214 -13.55 3.93 21.44
C HIS A 214 -13.23 5.33 21.99
N GLY A 215 -14.16 6.29 21.85
CA GLY A 215 -13.99 7.63 22.41
C GLY A 215 -12.81 8.41 21.82
N VAL A 216 -12.44 8.13 20.57
CA VAL A 216 -11.42 8.89 19.87
C VAL A 216 -12.06 10.22 19.43
N GLU A 217 -11.88 11.27 20.24
CA GLU A 217 -12.42 12.60 19.96
C GLU A 217 -11.81 13.20 18.69
N GLY A 218 -12.60 13.98 17.95
CA GLY A 218 -12.15 14.70 16.74
C GLY A 218 -11.96 13.84 15.49
N VAL A 219 -12.39 12.57 15.51
CA VAL A 219 -12.29 11.65 14.37
C VAL A 219 -13.68 11.37 13.81
N GLU A 220 -14.19 12.27 12.97
CA GLU A 220 -15.25 11.89 12.03
C GLU A 220 -14.61 11.09 10.90
N VAL A 221 -14.84 9.78 10.86
CA VAL A 221 -14.33 8.91 9.78
C VAL A 221 -14.84 9.35 8.40
N SER A 222 -15.94 10.11 8.34
CA SER A 222 -16.46 10.81 7.17
C SER A 222 -15.57 11.95 6.64
N GLU A 223 -14.78 12.58 7.51
CA GLU A 223 -13.83 13.66 7.15
C GLU A 223 -12.42 13.11 6.83
N ILE A 224 -12.20 11.81 7.06
CA ILE A 224 -10.96 11.06 6.78
C ILE A 224 -10.82 10.72 5.27
N ARG A 225 -11.34 11.54 4.36
CA ARG A 225 -11.08 11.38 2.91
C ARG A 225 -9.59 11.43 2.55
N ASN A 226 -8.76 12.04 3.40
CA ASN A 226 -7.32 12.18 3.15
C ASN A 226 -6.50 10.92 3.51
N TYR A 227 -7.08 9.94 4.21
CA TYR A 227 -6.43 8.63 4.40
C TYR A 227 -6.62 7.71 3.20
N GLU A 228 -7.55 8.03 2.30
CA GLU A 228 -7.79 7.31 1.05
C GLU A 228 -6.57 7.37 0.11
N ASP A 229 -5.72 8.39 0.29
CA ASP A 229 -4.45 8.60 -0.44
C ASP A 229 -3.24 7.89 0.18
N LEU A 230 -3.36 7.34 1.40
CA LEU A 230 -2.26 6.61 2.04
C LEU A 230 -1.98 5.24 1.38
N PRO A 231 -3.00 4.44 1.00
CA PRO A 231 -2.80 3.26 0.15
C PRO A 231 -2.07 3.58 -1.18
N LEU A 232 -2.30 4.77 -1.75
CA LEU A 232 -1.67 5.22 -3.00
C LEU A 232 -0.15 5.40 -2.86
N ALA A 233 0.35 5.75 -1.66
CA ALA A 233 1.78 5.74 -1.41
C ALA A 233 2.35 4.30 -1.40
N TYR A 234 1.71 3.34 -0.74
CA TYR A 234 2.37 2.04 -0.51
C TYR A 234 2.23 1.02 -1.63
N GLY A 235 1.28 1.19 -2.55
CA GLY A 235 1.30 0.49 -3.83
C GLY A 235 2.53 0.86 -4.70
N ILE A 236 3.14 2.03 -4.45
CA ILE A 236 4.19 2.63 -5.30
C ILE A 236 5.58 2.62 -4.62
N PHE A 237 5.64 2.78 -3.29
CA PHE A 237 6.89 3.07 -2.58
C PHE A 237 7.76 1.86 -2.20
N LEU A 238 7.39 0.63 -2.57
CA LEU A 238 8.32 -0.50 -2.52
C LEU A 238 9.54 -0.35 -3.48
N LEU A 239 9.57 0.68 -4.33
CA LEU A 239 10.60 0.83 -5.37
C LEU A 239 11.61 1.97 -5.19
N LYS A 240 11.40 2.98 -4.32
CA LYS A 240 12.21 4.22 -4.44
C LYS A 240 13.56 4.21 -3.71
N ASP A 241 13.72 3.48 -2.60
CA ASP A 241 14.95 3.59 -1.77
C ASP A 241 15.77 2.31 -1.55
N TYR A 242 15.37 1.17 -2.13
CA TYR A 242 16.23 -0.04 -2.14
C TYR A 242 17.06 -0.21 -3.43
N GLY A 243 16.77 0.56 -4.49
CA GLY A 243 17.50 0.50 -5.75
C GLY A 243 18.77 1.37 -5.84
N LYS A 244 19.05 2.22 -4.83
CA LYS A 244 20.15 3.20 -4.90
C LYS A 244 21.51 2.75 -4.37
N ASN A 245 21.67 1.47 -3.98
CA ASN A 245 22.97 0.95 -3.48
C ASN A 245 23.73 0.02 -4.43
N THR A 246 23.28 -0.15 -5.68
CA THR A 246 24.13 -0.76 -6.72
C THR A 246 24.94 0.34 -7.42
N LYS A 247 26.18 0.49 -6.96
CA LYS A 247 27.23 1.25 -7.65
C LYS A 247 27.29 0.83 -9.12
N TYR A 248 26.86 1.71 -10.02
CA TYR A 248 27.26 1.63 -11.42
C TYR A 248 28.71 2.11 -11.53
N THR A 249 29.65 1.17 -11.49
CA THR A 249 30.98 1.40 -12.09
C THR A 249 30.79 1.26 -13.59
N ILE A 250 30.66 2.38 -14.28
CA ILE A 250 30.88 2.42 -15.73
C ILE A 250 32.39 2.32 -15.91
N SER A 251 32.86 1.15 -16.35
CA SER A 251 34.18 1.01 -16.94
C SER A 251 34.14 1.69 -18.30
N GLU A 252 34.82 2.82 -18.44
CA GLU A 252 35.18 3.38 -19.74
C GLU A 252 36.07 2.35 -20.46
N GLY A 253 35.66 1.98 -21.66
CA GLY A 253 36.45 1.26 -22.66
C GLY A 253 36.51 2.10 -23.92
#